data_AF-A0AAD0YNS3-F1
#
_entry.id   AF-A0AAD0YNS3-F1
#
_cell.length_a   1.000
_cell.length_b   1.000
_cell.length_c   1.000
_cell.angle_alpha   90.00
_cell.angle_beta   90.00
_cell.angle_gamma   90.00
#
_symmetry.space_group_name_H-M   'P 1'
#
loop_
_entity.id
_entity.type
_entity.pdbx_description
1 polymer ?
#
loop_
_entity_poly.entity_id
_entity_poly.type
_entity_poly.pdbx_seq_one_letter_code
_entity_poly.pdbx_strand_id
1 'polypeptide(L)'
;MMVFVSVLSINSCSDSNANQEAVNSQTKETAMKEFGRTVPVGIDKEGERYKVSFILSAQPYEIKDTKENEAYISMISEAVKNESPVHIFLKANSNEIAKVESPTLEDIRFFKSALTKEEKAGNQVTRKLASVIPDLATLNSLFTQIKNQSCGTSTASSPCITFRYPVDGCYARAHKMRQILNNAGYECEKQFVYGNLRASTGTCCVSWVYHVAILVSFKNASGVVEKRIIDPSLNGTGPITDTAWRAACTNSTCGSTSVSSFTNTAGNVYYRSPSGSLLYDNNLVNTNCTLTAFSALSGCSAPVPSTAHCGF
;
A
#
# COMPACT_ATOMS: atom_id res chain seq x y z
N MET A 1 -18.92 39.80 -62.28
CA MET A 1 -19.66 41.06 -62.45
C MET A 1 -20.02 41.56 -61.06
N MET A 2 -19.55 42.78 -60.71
CA MET A 2 -19.68 43.53 -59.44
C MET A 2 -19.06 42.88 -58.17
N VAL A 3 -18.00 43.36 -57.49
CA VAL A 3 -17.39 44.68 -57.15
C VAL A 3 -17.97 45.32 -55.87
N PHE A 4 -17.12 45.30 -54.81
CA PHE A 4 -16.95 46.22 -53.66
C PHE A 4 -18.04 46.21 -52.55
N VAL A 5 -17.72 46.36 -51.26
CA VAL A 5 -16.95 47.45 -50.63
C VAL A 5 -16.17 46.99 -49.38
N SER A 6 -14.92 47.46 -49.28
CA SER A 6 -14.05 47.45 -48.10
C SER A 6 -14.32 48.66 -47.20
N VAL A 7 -14.21 48.51 -45.89
CA VAL A 7 -13.92 49.64 -44.98
C VAL A 7 -12.72 49.29 -44.12
N LEU A 8 -11.67 50.07 -44.28
CA LEU A 8 -10.47 50.17 -43.46
C LEU A 8 -10.65 51.33 -42.47
N SER A 9 -10.14 51.18 -41.25
CA SER A 9 -9.68 52.31 -40.44
C SER A 9 -8.53 51.91 -39.48
N ILE A 10 -7.32 52.14 -40.00
CA ILE A 10 -6.05 52.65 -39.45
C ILE A 10 -5.88 52.93 -37.92
N ASN A 11 -4.81 52.31 -37.39
CA ASN A 11 -3.67 52.78 -36.56
C ASN A 11 -3.81 53.80 -35.41
N SER A 12 -3.19 53.43 -34.27
CA SER A 12 -2.12 54.25 -33.67
C SER A 12 -1.12 53.40 -32.88
N CYS A 13 0.12 53.35 -33.36
CA CYS A 13 1.29 53.06 -32.53
C CYS A 13 1.64 54.31 -31.70
N SER A 14 2.05 54.12 -30.45
CA SER A 14 2.89 55.08 -29.74
C SER A 14 4.08 54.33 -29.14
N ASP A 15 5.26 54.66 -29.64
CA ASP A 15 6.56 54.32 -29.08
C ASP A 15 6.75 54.97 -27.69
N SER A 16 7.52 54.32 -26.81
CA SER A 16 8.81 54.85 -26.31
C SER A 16 9.37 54.04 -25.14
N ASN A 17 10.52 53.41 -25.42
CA ASN A 17 11.73 53.30 -24.59
C ASN A 17 11.74 52.70 -23.17
N ALA A 18 12.72 51.78 -23.04
CA ALA A 18 13.64 51.59 -21.91
C ALA A 18 13.11 50.94 -20.61
N ASN A 19 13.32 49.63 -20.48
CA ASN A 19 14.28 49.13 -19.49
C ASN A 19 14.65 47.66 -19.73
N GLN A 20 15.95 47.40 -19.82
CA GLN A 20 16.53 46.10 -19.51
C GLN A 20 16.44 45.88 -17.99
N GLU A 21 16.52 44.60 -17.61
CA GLU A 21 16.53 44.05 -16.24
C GLU A 21 15.13 43.94 -15.59
N ALA A 22 14.69 42.81 -15.05
CA ALA A 22 15.45 41.73 -14.44
C ALA A 22 14.89 40.36 -14.84
N VAL A 23 15.82 39.43 -15.04
CA VAL A 23 15.61 37.98 -14.93
C VAL A 23 14.97 37.72 -13.58
N ASN A 24 13.64 37.60 -13.56
CA ASN A 24 12.96 37.10 -12.39
C ASN A 24 13.20 35.59 -12.40
N SER A 25 14.07 35.16 -11.49
CA SER A 25 14.34 33.77 -11.18
C SER A 25 13.02 33.07 -10.93
N GLN A 26 12.46 32.43 -11.96
CA GLN A 26 11.45 31.41 -11.78
C GLN A 26 12.14 30.29 -11.02
N THR A 27 11.99 30.30 -9.70
CA THR A 27 12.01 29.08 -8.91
C THR A 27 11.22 28.06 -9.71
N LYS A 28 11.91 27.04 -10.23
CA LYS A 28 11.28 25.84 -10.78
C LYS A 28 10.51 25.23 -9.62
N GLU A 29 9.28 25.68 -9.41
CA GLU A 29 8.35 25.06 -8.50
C GLU A 29 8.14 23.66 -9.06
N THR A 30 8.86 22.71 -8.49
CA THR A 30 8.77 21.32 -8.92
C THR A 30 7.34 20.93 -8.63
N ALA A 31 6.55 20.61 -9.64
CA ALA A 31 5.16 20.24 -9.44
C ALA A 31 5.08 19.12 -8.38
N MET A 32 4.53 19.46 -7.22
CA MET A 32 4.42 18.56 -6.08
C MET A 32 3.01 17.98 -6.02
N LYS A 33 2.91 16.71 -5.65
CA LYS A 33 1.66 16.03 -5.33
C LYS A 33 1.59 15.82 -3.83
N GLU A 34 0.54 16.31 -3.20
CA GLU A 34 0.25 16.00 -1.80
C GLU A 34 -0.03 14.49 -1.66
N PHE A 35 0.79 13.81 -0.85
CA PHE A 35 0.57 12.40 -0.50
C PHE A 35 -0.40 12.28 0.67
N GLY A 36 -0.32 13.24 1.59
CA GLY A 36 -1.12 13.29 2.81
C GLY A 36 -0.29 12.98 4.06
N ARG A 37 -1.00 12.86 5.19
CA ARG A 37 -0.40 12.62 6.50
C ARG A 37 -0.26 11.12 6.72
N THR A 38 0.91 10.71 7.20
CA THR A 38 1.24 9.30 7.40
C THR A 38 2.29 9.13 8.49
N VAL A 39 2.56 7.89 8.90
CA VAL A 39 3.62 7.54 9.85
C VAL A 39 4.71 6.77 9.09
N PRO A 40 5.95 7.26 9.03
CA PRO A 40 7.06 6.50 8.48
C PRO A 40 7.46 5.40 9.45
N VAL A 41 7.79 4.23 8.92
CA VAL A 41 8.06 3.01 9.71
C VAL A 41 9.43 2.39 9.44
N GLY A 42 10.20 3.00 8.56
CA GLY A 42 11.56 2.58 8.24
C GLY A 42 12.21 3.59 7.29
N ILE A 43 13.50 3.79 7.49
CA ILE A 43 14.35 4.62 6.64
C ILE A 43 15.73 3.96 6.54
N ASP A 44 16.15 3.63 5.32
CA ASP A 44 17.40 2.91 5.06
C ASP A 44 18.20 3.65 3.98
N LYS A 45 19.48 3.89 4.23
CA LYS A 45 20.37 4.52 3.26
C LYS A 45 20.85 3.48 2.23
N GLU A 46 20.62 3.77 0.95
CA GLU A 46 21.08 2.98 -0.18
C GLU A 46 21.77 3.89 -1.20
N GLY A 47 23.11 3.94 -1.14
CA GLY A 47 23.91 4.83 -1.98
C GLY A 47 23.59 6.31 -1.70
N GLU A 48 23.20 7.04 -2.74
CA GLU A 48 22.87 8.47 -2.70
C GLU A 48 21.38 8.76 -2.36
N ARG A 49 20.64 7.75 -1.90
CA ARG A 49 19.22 7.88 -1.57
C ARG A 49 18.90 7.17 -0.27
N TYR A 50 17.86 7.65 0.40
CA TYR A 50 17.19 6.93 1.46
C TYR A 50 15.92 6.31 0.92
N LYS A 51 15.72 5.02 1.17
CA LYS A 51 14.42 4.37 1.02
C LYS A 51 13.60 4.62 2.27
N VAL A 52 12.36 5.00 2.09
CA VAL A 52 11.41 5.33 3.16
C VAL A 52 10.19 4.44 3.00
N SER A 53 9.72 3.89 4.12
CA SER A 53 8.49 3.10 4.21
C SER A 53 7.47 3.81 5.09
N PHE A 54 6.20 3.70 4.72
CA PHE A 54 5.08 4.28 5.47
C PHE A 54 4.12 3.19 5.95
N ILE A 55 3.31 3.49 6.96
CA ILE A 55 2.21 2.60 7.35
C ILE A 55 1.28 2.31 6.16
N LEU A 56 0.69 1.12 6.16
CA LEU A 56 -0.22 0.59 5.13
C LEU A 56 0.39 0.39 3.74
N SER A 57 0.96 1.43 3.12
CA SER A 57 1.54 1.32 1.78
C SER A 57 2.70 0.32 1.76
N ALA A 58 2.59 -0.72 0.93
CA ALA A 58 3.69 -1.66 0.73
C ALA A 58 4.82 -1.08 -0.13
N GLN A 59 4.57 0.03 -0.84
CA GLN A 59 5.54 0.63 -1.75
C GLN A 59 6.74 1.25 -1.01
N PRO A 60 7.96 1.13 -1.54
CA PRO A 60 9.07 1.97 -1.14
C PRO A 60 8.93 3.37 -1.75
N TYR A 61 9.27 4.38 -0.94
CA TYR A 61 9.47 5.77 -1.34
C TYR A 61 10.95 6.11 -1.25
N GLU A 62 11.38 7.19 -1.91
CA GLU A 62 12.79 7.59 -1.86
C GLU A 62 12.96 9.08 -1.64
N ILE A 63 14.04 9.46 -0.95
CA ILE A 63 14.49 10.85 -0.84
C ILE A 63 16.00 10.88 -1.12
N LYS A 64 16.45 11.84 -1.94
CA LYS A 64 17.88 11.97 -2.26
C LYS A 64 18.66 12.48 -1.05
N ASP A 65 19.83 11.91 -0.83
CA ASP A 65 20.78 12.37 0.19
C ASP A 65 21.53 13.61 -0.30
N THR A 66 20.89 14.77 -0.17
CA THR A 66 21.47 16.07 -0.53
C THR A 66 21.32 17.04 0.63
N LYS A 67 22.14 18.11 0.64
CA LYS A 67 22.09 19.14 1.69
C LYS A 67 20.72 19.80 1.80
N GLU A 68 20.01 19.95 0.68
CA GLU A 68 18.67 20.53 0.64
C GLU A 68 17.63 19.64 1.35
N ASN A 69 17.84 18.32 1.36
CA ASN A 69 16.93 17.35 1.96
C ASN A 69 17.33 16.96 3.39
N GLU A 70 18.45 17.45 3.93
CA GLU A 70 18.97 17.03 5.24
C GLU A 70 17.95 17.20 6.37
N ALA A 71 17.25 18.34 6.39
CA ALA A 71 16.18 18.61 7.36
C ALA A 71 15.00 17.62 7.20
N TYR A 72 14.59 17.31 5.97
CA TYR A 72 13.50 16.36 5.71
C TYR A 72 13.88 14.93 6.10
N ILE A 73 15.11 14.51 5.80
CA ILE A 73 15.66 13.20 6.20
C ILE A 73 15.70 13.08 7.72
N SER A 74 16.13 14.14 8.41
CA SER A 74 16.14 14.19 9.88
C SER A 74 14.73 14.06 10.46
N MET A 75 13.75 14.80 9.90
CA MET A 75 12.35 14.71 10.33
C MET A 75 11.78 13.30 10.13
N ILE A 76 12.03 12.66 8.99
CA ILE A 76 11.61 11.28 8.73
C ILE A 76 12.27 10.32 9.72
N SER A 77 13.57 10.46 9.95
CA SER A 77 14.32 9.56 10.86
C SER A 77 13.80 9.63 12.29
N GLU A 78 13.54 10.84 12.79
CA GLU A 78 12.96 11.02 14.13
C GLU A 78 11.52 10.49 14.19
N ALA A 79 10.74 10.68 13.12
CA ALA A 79 9.39 10.15 13.03
C ALA A 79 9.35 8.62 12.99
N VAL A 80 10.29 7.96 12.30
CA VAL A 80 10.45 6.49 12.32
C VAL A 80 10.74 5.99 13.73
N LYS A 81 11.68 6.65 14.43
CA LYS A 81 12.08 6.28 15.79
C LYS A 81 10.92 6.39 16.78
N ASN A 82 10.10 7.42 16.65
CA ASN A 82 9.01 7.72 17.58
C ASN A 82 7.64 7.19 17.14
N GLU A 83 7.56 6.57 15.95
CA GLU A 83 6.30 6.20 15.28
C GLU A 83 5.31 7.38 15.25
N SER A 84 5.79 8.57 14.90
CA SER A 84 5.01 9.80 14.87
C SER A 84 4.67 10.24 13.44
N PRO A 85 3.55 10.95 13.23
CA PRO A 85 3.15 11.33 11.89
C PRO A 85 4.00 12.46 11.30
N VAL A 86 3.99 12.54 9.97
CA VAL A 86 4.52 13.65 9.16
C VAL A 86 3.59 13.89 7.97
N HIS A 87 3.71 15.06 7.35
CA HIS A 87 2.98 15.38 6.13
C HIS A 87 3.92 15.30 4.92
N ILE A 88 3.59 14.46 3.94
CA ILE A 88 4.47 14.13 2.81
C ILE A 88 3.96 14.76 1.51
N PHE A 89 4.90 15.29 0.74
CA PHE A 89 4.69 15.71 -0.64
C PHE A 89 5.67 14.96 -1.53
N LEU A 90 5.17 14.42 -2.63
CA LEU A 90 5.95 13.70 -3.62
C LEU A 90 6.17 14.58 -4.85
N LYS A 91 7.23 14.30 -5.62
CA LYS A 91 7.33 14.82 -6.98
C LYS A 91 6.22 14.23 -7.83
N ALA A 92 5.71 15.01 -8.79
CA ALA A 92 4.65 14.54 -9.69
C ALA A 92 5.03 13.21 -10.36
N ASN A 93 4.09 12.25 -10.33
CA ASN A 93 4.20 10.93 -10.95
C ASN A 93 5.41 10.09 -10.50
N SER A 94 5.93 10.29 -9.29
CA SER A 94 6.97 9.45 -8.71
C SER A 94 6.70 9.14 -7.23
N ASN A 95 7.48 8.20 -6.69
CA ASN A 95 7.57 7.93 -5.26
C ASN A 95 8.75 8.70 -4.60
N GLU A 96 9.28 9.72 -5.28
CA GLU A 96 10.34 10.57 -4.72
C GLU A 96 9.73 11.65 -3.84
N ILE A 97 10.11 11.67 -2.57
CA ILE A 97 9.70 12.67 -1.59
C ILE A 97 10.36 14.00 -1.96
N ALA A 98 9.52 15.03 -2.11
CA ALA A 98 9.93 16.38 -2.46
C ALA A 98 9.97 17.32 -1.25
N LYS A 99 9.09 17.09 -0.26
CA LYS A 99 8.96 17.91 0.93
C LYS A 99 8.35 17.11 2.07
N VAL A 100 8.77 17.43 3.29
CA VAL A 100 8.21 16.92 4.54
C VAL A 100 7.84 18.10 5.42
N GLU A 101 6.63 18.07 5.98
CA GLU A 101 6.18 19.06 6.96
C GLU A 101 5.83 18.40 8.29
N SER A 102 5.92 19.19 9.36
CA SER A 102 5.55 18.76 10.71
C SER A 102 4.06 18.44 10.79
N PRO A 103 3.67 17.42 11.58
CA PRO A 103 2.27 17.12 11.80
C PRO A 103 1.59 18.20 12.65
N THR A 104 0.26 18.29 12.54
CA THR A 104 -0.56 19.05 13.48
C THR A 104 -0.79 18.26 14.78
N LEU A 105 -1.25 18.94 15.84
CA LEU A 105 -1.64 18.26 17.08
C LEU A 105 -2.80 17.28 16.88
N GLU A 106 -3.68 17.57 15.91
CA GLU A 106 -4.78 16.69 15.53
C GLU A 106 -4.27 15.43 14.86
N ASP A 107 -3.31 15.54 13.94
CA ASP A 107 -2.65 14.38 13.30
C ASP A 107 -2.02 13.47 14.36
N ILE A 108 -1.29 14.04 15.32
CA ILE A 108 -0.65 13.28 16.41
C ILE A 108 -1.71 12.52 17.22
N ARG A 109 -2.82 13.18 17.57
CA ARG A 109 -3.90 12.56 18.34
C ARG A 109 -4.58 11.44 17.55
N PHE A 110 -4.86 11.69 16.28
CA PHE A 110 -5.47 10.72 15.38
C PHE A 110 -4.60 9.46 15.26
N PHE A 111 -3.33 9.60 14.89
CA PHE A 111 -2.45 8.44 14.68
C PHE A 111 -2.16 7.67 15.96
N LYS A 112 -2.03 8.34 17.11
CA LYS A 112 -1.91 7.65 18.41
C LYS A 112 -3.14 6.78 18.73
N SER A 113 -4.33 7.19 18.31
CA SER A 113 -5.57 6.44 18.54
C SER A 113 -5.80 5.31 17.54
N ALA A 114 -5.39 5.52 16.28
CA ALA A 114 -5.61 4.60 15.18
C ALA A 114 -4.54 3.49 15.12
N LEU A 115 -3.27 3.85 15.31
CA LEU A 115 -2.12 2.95 15.34
C LEU A 115 -1.74 2.70 16.80
N THR A 116 -2.22 1.58 17.35
CA THR A 116 -2.21 1.34 18.80
C THR A 116 -1.40 0.09 19.16
N LYS A 117 -0.85 0.03 20.37
CA LYS A 117 -0.27 -1.20 20.95
C LYS A 117 -1.35 -2.12 21.55
N GLU A 118 -2.57 -1.63 21.68
CA GLU A 118 -3.66 -2.40 22.28
C GLU A 118 -4.21 -3.44 21.32
N GLU A 119 -4.27 -4.69 21.79
CA GLU A 119 -5.00 -5.74 21.13
C GLU A 119 -6.50 -5.52 21.32
N LYS A 120 -7.19 -5.21 20.22
CA LYS A 120 -8.64 -5.12 20.22
C LYS A 120 -9.17 -6.49 19.86
N ALA A 121 -10.02 -7.05 20.71
CA ALA A 121 -10.91 -8.13 20.27
C ALA A 121 -11.68 -7.58 19.06
N GLY A 122 -11.60 -8.25 17.90
CA GLY A 122 -12.45 -7.89 16.76
C GLY A 122 -13.91 -7.84 17.22
N ASN A 123 -14.79 -7.09 16.55
CA ASN A 123 -16.22 -7.02 16.90
C ASN A 123 -16.84 -8.43 17.04
N GLN A 124 -16.70 -9.00 18.25
CA GLN A 124 -17.04 -10.36 18.65
C GLN A 124 -18.46 -10.42 19.20
N VAL A 125 -19.26 -9.40 18.91
CA VAL A 125 -20.68 -9.38 19.21
C VAL A 125 -21.38 -10.11 18.06
N THR A 126 -21.32 -11.45 18.04
CA THR A 126 -22.43 -12.39 17.72
C THR A 126 -22.06 -13.77 17.14
N ARG A 127 -20.84 -14.04 16.64
CA ARG A 127 -20.48 -15.39 16.13
C ARG A 127 -19.10 -15.87 16.57
N LYS A 128 -19.05 -16.97 17.33
CA LYS A 128 -17.83 -17.71 17.64
C LYS A 128 -17.34 -18.43 16.38
N LEU A 129 -16.37 -17.84 15.68
CA LEU A 129 -15.75 -18.42 14.48
C LEU A 129 -14.77 -19.53 14.86
N ALA A 130 -14.66 -20.57 14.03
CA ALA A 130 -13.68 -21.65 14.23
C ALA A 130 -12.30 -21.22 13.71
N SER A 131 -11.28 -21.29 14.55
CA SER A 131 -9.90 -20.93 14.15
C SER A 131 -9.13 -22.05 13.45
N VAL A 132 -9.71 -23.25 13.33
CA VAL A 132 -9.11 -24.42 12.67
C VAL A 132 -10.13 -25.03 11.72
N ILE A 133 -9.75 -25.09 10.43
CA ILE A 133 -10.52 -25.75 9.37
C ILE A 133 -10.47 -27.27 9.55
N PRO A 134 -11.57 -28.01 9.31
CA PRO A 134 -11.66 -29.43 9.62
C PRO A 134 -10.75 -30.34 8.78
N ASP A 135 -10.44 -29.97 7.53
CA ASP A 135 -9.70 -30.81 6.59
C ASP A 135 -9.14 -30.01 5.40
N LEU A 136 -8.30 -30.68 4.60
CA LEU A 136 -7.71 -30.14 3.38
C LEU A 136 -8.77 -29.81 2.30
N ALA A 137 -9.87 -30.57 2.22
CA ALA A 137 -10.91 -30.34 1.23
C ALA A 137 -11.61 -28.99 1.46
N THR A 138 -11.92 -28.68 2.72
CA THR A 138 -12.50 -27.41 3.15
C THR A 138 -11.53 -26.25 2.92
N LEU A 139 -10.24 -26.44 3.20
CA LEU A 139 -9.20 -25.45 2.88
C LEU A 139 -9.17 -25.13 1.36
N ASN A 140 -9.22 -26.16 0.51
CA ASN A 140 -9.23 -25.99 -0.95
C ASN A 140 -10.52 -25.34 -1.46
N SER A 141 -11.66 -25.64 -0.83
CA SER A 141 -12.93 -24.96 -1.11
C SER A 141 -12.84 -23.46 -0.79
N LEU A 142 -12.28 -23.10 0.36
CA LEU A 142 -12.09 -21.70 0.75
C LEU A 142 -11.11 -20.97 -0.17
N PHE A 143 -10.01 -21.62 -0.57
CA PHE A 143 -9.12 -21.09 -1.60
C PHE A 143 -9.86 -20.78 -2.90
N THR A 144 -10.71 -21.71 -3.35
CA THR A 144 -11.51 -21.54 -4.57
C THR A 144 -12.49 -20.38 -4.45
N GLN A 145 -13.18 -20.25 -3.31
CA GLN A 145 -14.09 -19.12 -3.03
C GLN A 145 -13.35 -17.78 -3.06
N ILE A 146 -12.16 -17.70 -2.45
CA ILE A 146 -11.30 -16.51 -2.50
C ILE A 146 -10.88 -16.20 -3.93
N LYS A 147 -10.39 -17.19 -4.67
CA LYS A 147 -9.93 -17.02 -6.05
C LYS A 147 -11.08 -16.59 -6.97
N ASN A 148 -12.30 -17.07 -6.73
CA ASN A 148 -13.49 -16.64 -7.48
C ASN A 148 -13.86 -15.18 -7.25
N GLN A 149 -13.36 -14.53 -6.21
CA GLN A 149 -13.51 -13.09 -5.99
C GLN A 149 -12.40 -12.25 -6.64
N SER A 150 -11.51 -12.83 -7.44
CA SER A 150 -10.44 -12.08 -8.12
C SER A 150 -10.99 -11.08 -9.14
N CYS A 151 -10.48 -9.86 -9.16
CA CYS A 151 -10.81 -8.90 -10.21
C CYS A 151 -10.44 -9.45 -11.60
N GLY A 152 -11.35 -9.28 -12.56
CA GLY A 152 -11.20 -9.81 -13.92
C GLY A 152 -11.84 -11.18 -14.16
N THR A 153 -12.43 -11.82 -13.14
CA THR A 153 -13.28 -13.00 -13.33
C THR A 153 -14.75 -12.60 -13.45
N SER A 154 -15.55 -13.43 -14.10
CA SER A 154 -17.02 -13.26 -14.19
C SER A 154 -17.75 -13.64 -12.89
N THR A 155 -17.06 -14.27 -11.94
CA THR A 155 -17.61 -14.78 -10.68
C THR A 155 -17.49 -13.80 -9.51
N ALA A 156 -16.67 -12.76 -9.65
CA ALA A 156 -16.40 -11.83 -8.57
C ALA A 156 -17.56 -10.84 -8.37
N SER A 157 -17.89 -10.57 -7.11
CA SER A 157 -18.80 -9.49 -6.73
C SER A 157 -18.00 -8.22 -6.37
N SER A 158 -18.65 -7.06 -6.41
CA SER A 158 -18.00 -5.79 -6.06
C SER A 158 -17.92 -5.59 -4.52
N PRO A 159 -16.79 -5.08 -3.98
CA PRO A 159 -15.52 -4.93 -4.66
C PRO A 159 -14.79 -6.28 -4.79
N CYS A 160 -14.28 -6.54 -5.99
CA CYS A 160 -13.44 -7.71 -6.26
C CYS A 160 -12.07 -7.58 -5.60
N ILE A 161 -11.37 -8.69 -5.39
CA ILE A 161 -10.03 -8.72 -4.81
C ILE A 161 -8.98 -8.49 -5.91
N THR A 162 -8.17 -7.46 -5.75
CA THR A 162 -7.22 -6.97 -6.76
C THR A 162 -5.92 -7.77 -6.83
N PHE A 163 -5.99 -9.11 -6.83
CA PHE A 163 -4.80 -9.98 -6.87
C PHE A 163 -3.92 -9.74 -8.11
N ARG A 164 -4.53 -9.38 -9.25
CA ARG A 164 -3.83 -9.07 -10.50
C ARG A 164 -3.04 -7.76 -10.48
N TYR A 165 -3.10 -6.99 -9.39
CA TYR A 165 -2.38 -5.75 -9.18
C TYR A 165 -1.55 -5.83 -7.89
N PRO A 166 -0.33 -6.41 -7.98
CA PRO A 166 0.51 -6.66 -6.82
C PRO A 166 1.26 -5.42 -6.30
N VAL A 167 1.20 -4.27 -6.98
CA VAL A 167 2.03 -3.09 -6.64
C VAL A 167 1.80 -2.62 -5.20
N ASP A 168 0.55 -2.60 -4.72
CA ASP A 168 0.19 -2.21 -3.36
C ASP A 168 -1.16 -2.85 -2.95
N GLY A 169 -1.68 -2.56 -1.75
CA GLY A 169 -3.01 -2.97 -1.29
C GLY A 169 -3.08 -4.38 -0.70
N CYS A 170 -1.94 -4.99 -0.37
CA CYS A 170 -1.87 -6.34 0.21
C CYS A 170 -2.71 -6.46 1.50
N TYR A 171 -2.70 -5.42 2.33
CA TYR A 171 -3.51 -5.30 3.55
C TYR A 171 -5.02 -5.43 3.26
N ALA A 172 -5.52 -4.72 2.25
CA ALA A 172 -6.93 -4.79 1.83
C ALA A 172 -7.28 -6.17 1.26
N ARG A 173 -6.41 -6.73 0.40
CA ARG A 173 -6.62 -8.09 -0.14
C ARG A 173 -6.70 -9.12 0.98
N ALA A 174 -5.76 -9.11 1.92
CA ALA A 174 -5.73 -10.05 3.04
C ALA A 174 -6.95 -9.92 3.95
N HIS A 175 -7.42 -8.69 4.21
CA HIS A 175 -8.60 -8.49 5.04
C HIS A 175 -9.90 -8.92 4.34
N LYS A 176 -9.98 -8.76 3.00
CA LYS A 176 -11.09 -9.29 2.21
C LYS A 176 -11.08 -10.82 2.13
N MET A 177 -9.90 -11.45 2.03
CA MET A 177 -9.78 -12.90 2.13
C MET A 177 -10.28 -13.42 3.49
N ARG A 178 -9.92 -12.74 4.59
CA ARG A 178 -10.47 -13.05 5.92
C ARG A 178 -11.99 -12.95 5.96
N GLN A 179 -12.60 -11.92 5.37
CA GLN A 179 -14.06 -11.79 5.34
C GLN A 179 -14.73 -13.02 4.71
N ILE A 180 -14.13 -13.58 3.65
CA ILE A 180 -14.64 -14.80 3.00
C ILE A 180 -14.58 -16.00 3.95
N LEU A 181 -13.50 -16.16 4.71
CA LEU A 181 -13.41 -17.17 5.77
C LEU A 181 -14.47 -16.94 6.86
N ASN A 182 -14.64 -15.71 7.32
CA ASN A 182 -15.62 -15.36 8.36
C ASN A 182 -17.05 -15.67 7.91
N ASN A 183 -17.37 -15.41 6.64
CA ASN A 183 -18.66 -15.75 6.04
C ASN A 183 -18.91 -17.26 6.00
N ALA A 184 -17.83 -18.06 5.90
CA ALA A 184 -17.87 -19.51 5.99
C ALA A 184 -17.77 -20.06 7.43
N GLY A 185 -17.74 -19.18 8.45
CA GLY A 185 -17.69 -19.57 9.86
C GLY A 185 -16.29 -19.79 10.43
N TYR A 186 -15.24 -19.39 9.71
CA TYR A 186 -13.84 -19.57 10.11
C TYR A 186 -13.13 -18.25 10.38
N GLU A 187 -12.14 -18.28 11.26
CA GLU A 187 -11.20 -17.18 11.47
C GLU A 187 -9.78 -17.65 11.09
N CYS A 188 -8.89 -16.71 10.80
CA CYS A 188 -7.50 -16.99 10.46
C CYS A 188 -6.53 -16.06 11.21
N GLU A 189 -5.24 -16.32 11.04
CA GLU A 189 -4.18 -15.37 11.38
C GLU A 189 -3.82 -14.53 10.14
N LYS A 190 -3.02 -13.49 10.34
CA LYS A 190 -2.25 -12.83 9.27
C LYS A 190 -0.79 -13.07 9.51
N GLN A 191 -0.03 -13.32 8.43
CA GLN A 191 1.43 -13.27 8.48
C GLN A 191 1.91 -12.03 7.75
N PHE A 192 2.61 -11.15 8.47
CA PHE A 192 3.30 -10.00 7.92
C PHE A 192 4.79 -10.37 7.76
N VAL A 193 5.35 -10.11 6.58
CA VAL A 193 6.78 -10.23 6.30
C VAL A 193 7.31 -8.86 5.90
N TYR A 194 8.48 -8.47 6.43
CA TYR A 194 9.10 -7.17 6.22
C TYR A 194 10.51 -7.35 5.64
N GLY A 195 10.99 -6.37 4.90
CA GLY A 195 12.35 -6.34 4.38
C GLY A 195 12.46 -5.60 3.05
N ASN A 196 13.56 -5.83 2.34
CA ASN A 196 13.71 -5.43 0.94
C ASN A 196 13.09 -6.54 0.07
N LEU A 197 11.76 -6.53 -0.06
CA LEU A 197 11.02 -7.60 -0.72
C LEU A 197 10.88 -7.32 -2.21
N ARG A 198 10.99 -8.37 -3.02
CA ARG A 198 10.74 -8.32 -4.45
C ARG A 198 10.00 -9.56 -4.90
N ALA A 199 8.93 -9.37 -5.66
CA ALA A 199 8.13 -10.46 -6.18
C ALA A 199 7.96 -10.34 -7.70
N SER A 200 7.83 -11.50 -8.35
CA SER A 200 7.57 -11.60 -9.78
C SER A 200 6.14 -12.10 -10.01
N THR A 201 5.46 -11.49 -10.96
CA THR A 201 4.19 -11.98 -11.53
C THR A 201 4.40 -13.01 -12.64
N GLY A 202 5.66 -13.28 -13.00
CA GLY A 202 6.05 -13.98 -14.23
C GLY A 202 6.30 -13.04 -15.40
N THR A 203 5.64 -11.87 -15.44
CA THR A 203 5.80 -10.88 -16.52
C THR A 203 6.46 -9.58 -16.08
N CYS A 204 6.37 -9.23 -14.81
CA CYS A 204 6.96 -8.02 -14.24
C CYS A 204 7.25 -8.19 -12.75
N CYS A 205 8.14 -7.36 -12.24
CA CYS A 205 8.56 -7.35 -10.85
C CYS A 205 7.93 -6.18 -10.08
N VAL A 206 7.67 -6.39 -8.79
CA VAL A 206 7.29 -5.36 -7.83
C VAL A 206 8.25 -5.36 -6.64
N SER A 207 8.40 -4.21 -6.00
CA SER A 207 9.21 -4.05 -4.79
C SER A 207 8.30 -3.67 -3.64
N TRP A 208 8.50 -4.28 -2.48
CA TRP A 208 7.76 -3.98 -1.27
C TRP A 208 8.66 -3.80 -0.05
N VAL A 209 8.19 -3.01 0.90
CA VAL A 209 8.79 -2.86 2.23
C VAL A 209 8.21 -3.87 3.22
N TYR A 210 7.01 -4.38 2.92
CA TYR A 210 6.38 -5.49 3.61
C TYR A 210 5.32 -6.15 2.72
N HIS A 211 4.93 -7.39 3.03
CA HIS A 211 3.77 -8.05 2.43
C HIS A 211 2.94 -8.78 3.49
N VAL A 212 1.66 -9.00 3.21
CA VAL A 212 0.74 -9.69 4.12
C VAL A 212 -0.24 -10.57 3.37
N ALA A 213 -0.52 -11.74 3.95
CA ALA A 213 -1.56 -12.67 3.53
C ALA A 213 -2.24 -13.33 4.73
N ILE A 214 -3.33 -14.08 4.49
CA ILE A 214 -3.98 -14.88 5.55
C ILE A 214 -3.19 -16.17 5.79
N LEU A 215 -2.97 -16.49 7.06
CA LEU A 215 -2.37 -17.73 7.53
C LEU A 215 -3.46 -18.59 8.16
N VAL A 216 -3.74 -19.72 7.54
CA VAL A 216 -4.94 -20.51 7.81
C VAL A 216 -4.54 -21.84 8.45
N SER A 217 -5.11 -22.13 9.62
CA SER A 217 -4.93 -23.41 10.31
C SER A 217 -5.96 -24.43 9.85
N PHE A 218 -5.55 -25.66 9.55
CA PHE A 218 -6.42 -26.76 9.13
C PHE A 218 -5.90 -28.10 9.67
N LYS A 219 -6.76 -29.10 9.83
CA LYS A 219 -6.29 -30.47 10.15
C LYS A 219 -5.91 -31.21 8.88
N ASN A 220 -4.75 -31.86 8.89
CA ASN A 220 -4.33 -32.77 7.81
C ASN A 220 -5.05 -34.14 7.91
N ALA A 221 -4.72 -35.07 7.02
CA ALA A 221 -5.33 -36.41 6.98
C ALA A 221 -5.13 -37.22 8.28
N SER A 222 -4.09 -36.92 9.06
CA SER A 222 -3.79 -37.54 10.36
C SER A 222 -4.43 -36.77 11.53
N GLY A 223 -5.24 -35.74 11.27
CA GLY A 223 -5.86 -34.91 12.30
C GLY A 223 -4.94 -33.87 12.95
N VAL A 224 -3.69 -33.75 12.50
CA VAL A 224 -2.70 -32.80 13.01
C VAL A 224 -2.97 -31.42 12.41
N VAL A 225 -2.92 -30.37 13.25
CA VAL A 225 -3.09 -29.00 12.79
C VAL A 225 -1.83 -28.52 12.06
N GLU A 226 -2.01 -28.12 10.81
CA GLU A 226 -1.01 -27.47 9.97
C GLU A 226 -1.47 -26.07 9.57
N LYS A 227 -0.53 -25.23 9.12
CA LYS A 227 -0.84 -23.90 8.59
C LYS A 227 -0.42 -23.76 7.13
N ARG A 228 -1.21 -22.99 6.36
CA ARG A 228 -0.90 -22.60 4.98
C ARG A 228 -1.27 -21.14 4.74
N ILE A 229 -0.49 -20.47 3.89
CA ILE A 229 -0.82 -19.16 3.36
C ILE A 229 -1.77 -19.33 2.17
N ILE A 230 -2.81 -18.48 2.11
CA ILE A 230 -3.59 -18.24 0.89
C ILE A 230 -3.26 -16.84 0.39
N ASP A 231 -2.64 -16.78 -0.79
CA ASP A 231 -2.32 -15.53 -1.48
C ASP A 231 -2.31 -15.72 -3.01
N PRO A 232 -3.47 -15.58 -3.67
CA PRO A 232 -3.55 -15.67 -5.13
C PRO A 232 -2.75 -14.61 -5.90
N SER A 233 -2.23 -13.54 -5.25
CA SER A 233 -1.35 -12.58 -5.94
C SER A 233 0.06 -13.13 -6.18
N LEU A 234 0.48 -14.15 -5.44
CA LEU A 234 1.76 -14.84 -5.60
C LEU A 234 1.61 -16.31 -6.03
N ASN A 235 0.55 -16.99 -5.58
CA ASN A 235 0.27 -18.37 -5.96
C ASN A 235 -1.20 -18.60 -6.29
N GLY A 236 -1.54 -18.58 -7.58
CA GLY A 236 -2.89 -18.76 -8.08
C GLY A 236 -3.39 -20.21 -8.11
N THR A 237 -2.58 -21.20 -7.72
CA THR A 237 -2.91 -22.64 -7.85
C THR A 237 -3.44 -23.28 -6.56
N GLY A 238 -3.13 -22.73 -5.39
CA GLY A 238 -3.61 -23.26 -4.12
C GLY A 238 -2.96 -22.63 -2.88
N PRO A 239 -3.32 -23.10 -1.68
CA PRO A 239 -2.61 -22.76 -0.44
C PRO A 239 -1.17 -23.29 -0.47
N ILE A 240 -0.21 -22.52 0.04
CA ILE A 240 1.21 -22.88 0.10
C ILE A 240 1.75 -22.77 1.53
N THR A 241 2.93 -23.33 1.81
CA THR A 241 3.59 -23.12 3.11
C THR A 241 3.99 -21.66 3.25
N ASP A 242 4.04 -21.18 4.49
CA ASP A 242 4.50 -19.82 4.81
C ASP A 242 5.96 -19.60 4.39
N THR A 243 6.82 -20.61 4.51
CA THR A 243 8.19 -20.58 3.98
C THR A 243 8.22 -20.39 2.46
N ALA A 244 7.41 -21.12 1.70
CA ALA A 244 7.34 -20.95 0.24
C ALA A 244 6.81 -19.56 -0.14
N TRP A 245 5.81 -19.06 0.59
CA TRP A 245 5.27 -17.72 0.39
C TRP A 245 6.30 -16.61 0.66
N ARG A 246 7.04 -16.70 1.78
CA ARG A 246 8.12 -15.74 2.08
C ARG A 246 9.25 -15.79 1.04
N ALA A 247 9.58 -16.98 0.55
CA ALA A 247 10.56 -17.12 -0.55
C ALA A 247 10.08 -16.45 -1.85
N ALA A 248 8.78 -16.52 -2.15
CA ALA A 248 8.19 -15.80 -3.30
C ALA A 248 8.20 -14.28 -3.13
N CYS A 249 8.24 -13.77 -1.89
CA CYS A 249 8.44 -12.36 -1.57
C CYS A 249 9.90 -11.90 -1.69
N THR A 250 10.85 -12.83 -1.88
CA THR A 250 12.28 -12.55 -2.06
C THR A 250 12.81 -13.18 -3.34
N ASN A 251 12.14 -12.87 -4.45
CA ASN A 251 12.55 -13.34 -5.76
C ASN A 251 13.77 -12.53 -6.26
N SER A 252 14.95 -13.13 -6.18
CA SER A 252 16.22 -12.51 -6.57
C SER A 252 16.36 -12.25 -8.07
N THR A 253 15.52 -12.85 -8.93
CA THR A 253 15.49 -12.49 -10.35
C THR A 253 15.00 -11.07 -10.57
N CYS A 254 14.31 -10.48 -9.59
CA CYS A 254 13.85 -9.10 -9.59
C CYS A 254 14.88 -8.12 -9.01
N GLY A 255 16.07 -8.57 -8.60
CA GLY A 255 17.14 -7.78 -8.00
C GLY A 255 17.43 -8.13 -6.55
N SER A 256 18.26 -7.33 -5.89
CA SER A 256 18.63 -7.53 -4.47
C SER A 256 17.39 -7.56 -3.58
N THR A 257 17.34 -8.54 -2.69
CA THR A 257 16.19 -8.79 -1.81
C THR A 257 16.61 -9.48 -0.51
N SER A 258 15.86 -9.24 0.57
CA SER A 258 16.06 -9.86 1.88
C SER A 258 14.80 -9.77 2.73
N VAL A 259 14.58 -10.76 3.59
CA VAL A 259 13.62 -10.68 4.69
C VAL A 259 14.36 -10.16 5.92
N SER A 260 13.84 -9.09 6.55
CA SER A 260 14.34 -8.60 7.83
C SER A 260 13.63 -9.25 9.01
N SER A 261 12.32 -9.46 8.91
CA SER A 261 11.52 -10.11 9.94
C SER A 261 10.19 -10.62 9.39
N PHE A 262 9.51 -11.48 10.15
CA PHE A 262 8.11 -11.80 9.93
C PHE A 262 7.41 -12.03 11.27
N THR A 263 6.09 -11.91 11.29
CA THR A 263 5.30 -12.08 12.50
C THR A 263 3.87 -12.50 12.16
N ASN A 264 3.29 -13.34 13.01
CA ASN A 264 1.89 -13.73 12.91
C ASN A 264 1.05 -12.87 13.86
N THR A 265 -0.17 -12.57 13.45
CA THR A 265 -1.12 -11.78 14.25
C THR A 265 -2.52 -12.36 14.12
N ALA A 266 -3.44 -11.95 14.99
CA ALA A 266 -4.85 -12.24 14.84
C ALA A 266 -5.41 -11.71 13.50
N GLY A 267 -6.38 -12.42 12.91
CA GLY A 267 -6.92 -12.11 11.59
C GLY A 267 -7.48 -10.69 11.45
N ASN A 268 -8.03 -10.13 12.53
CA ASN A 268 -8.64 -8.80 12.56
C ASN A 268 -7.62 -7.66 12.47
N VAL A 269 -6.33 -7.92 12.68
CA VAL A 269 -5.28 -6.94 12.43
C VAL A 269 -5.25 -6.62 10.93
N TYR A 270 -5.44 -5.35 10.59
CA TYR A 270 -5.41 -4.85 9.22
C TYR A 270 -3.99 -4.58 8.77
N TYR A 271 -3.23 -3.94 9.64
CA TYR A 271 -1.82 -3.65 9.46
C TYR A 271 -1.09 -3.77 10.80
N ARG A 272 0.16 -4.23 10.74
CA ARG A 272 1.09 -4.20 11.86
C ARG A 272 2.33 -3.42 11.43
N SER A 273 2.77 -2.48 12.27
CA SER A 273 4.03 -1.79 12.05
C SER A 273 5.22 -2.66 12.49
N PRO A 274 6.44 -2.40 11.99
CA PRO A 274 7.65 -3.05 12.49
C PRO A 274 7.83 -2.92 14.00
N SER A 275 7.42 -1.79 14.60
CA SER A 275 7.47 -1.54 16.04
C SER A 275 6.44 -2.36 16.85
N GLY A 276 5.50 -3.03 16.16
CA GLY A 276 4.46 -3.85 16.76
C GLY A 276 3.14 -3.14 17.05
N SER A 277 2.95 -1.92 16.56
CA SER A 277 1.64 -1.26 16.62
C SER A 277 0.69 -1.86 15.60
N LEU A 278 -0.59 -1.85 15.93
CA LEU A 278 -1.67 -2.50 15.23
C LEU A 278 -2.67 -1.45 14.75
N LEU A 279 -3.17 -1.65 13.54
CA LEU A 279 -4.23 -0.86 12.95
C LEU A 279 -5.32 -1.82 12.46
N TYR A 280 -6.58 -1.38 12.60
CA TYR A 280 -7.76 -2.22 12.41
C TYR A 280 -8.71 -1.60 11.37
N ASP A 281 -9.46 -2.45 10.68
CA ASP A 281 -10.51 -2.08 9.71
C ASP A 281 -11.72 -3.00 9.91
N ASN A 282 -12.31 -2.94 11.11
CA ASN A 282 -13.28 -3.93 11.58
C ASN A 282 -14.54 -4.02 10.70
N ASN A 283 -14.89 -2.94 10.00
CA ASN A 283 -16.06 -2.84 9.14
C ASN A 283 -15.71 -2.89 7.64
N LEU A 284 -14.45 -3.16 7.29
CA LEU A 284 -13.95 -3.23 5.91
C LEU A 284 -14.13 -1.92 5.12
N VAL A 285 -14.19 -0.78 5.80
CA VAL A 285 -14.36 0.53 5.17
C VAL A 285 -13.13 0.83 4.31
N ASN A 286 -11.94 0.75 4.91
CA ASN A 286 -10.70 1.00 4.20
C ASN A 286 -10.45 -0.07 3.12
N THR A 287 -10.72 -1.33 3.47
CA THR A 287 -10.60 -2.49 2.59
C THR A 287 -11.40 -2.30 1.31
N ASN A 288 -12.70 -2.04 1.43
CA ASN A 288 -13.57 -1.96 0.27
C ASN A 288 -13.26 -0.71 -0.57
N CYS A 289 -12.90 0.42 0.06
CA CYS A 289 -12.47 1.63 -0.64
C CYS A 289 -11.18 1.38 -1.45
N THR A 290 -10.15 0.81 -0.83
CA THR A 290 -8.88 0.47 -1.48
C THR A 290 -9.06 -0.51 -2.63
N LEU A 291 -9.85 -1.58 -2.43
CA LEU A 291 -10.12 -2.55 -3.49
C LEU A 291 -10.89 -1.92 -4.66
N THR A 292 -11.81 -1.00 -4.38
CA THR A 292 -12.54 -0.26 -5.42
C THR A 292 -11.58 0.63 -6.23
N ALA A 293 -10.72 1.38 -5.55
CA ALA A 293 -9.73 2.26 -6.18
C ALA A 293 -8.76 1.50 -7.10
N PHE A 294 -8.46 0.24 -6.79
CA PHE A 294 -7.54 -0.60 -7.56
C PHE A 294 -8.23 -1.61 -8.49
N SER A 295 -9.56 -1.64 -8.53
CA SER A 295 -10.34 -2.69 -9.24
C SER A 295 -10.01 -2.81 -10.73
N ALA A 296 -9.79 -1.67 -11.39
CA ALA A 296 -9.45 -1.60 -12.81
C ALA A 296 -7.96 -1.85 -13.11
N LEU A 297 -7.09 -1.87 -12.08
CA LEU A 297 -5.64 -1.98 -12.26
C LEU A 297 -5.21 -3.45 -12.43
N SER A 298 -4.09 -3.63 -13.13
CA SER A 298 -3.43 -4.93 -13.31
C SER A 298 -1.95 -4.74 -13.67
N GLY A 299 -1.13 -5.74 -13.39
CA GLY A 299 0.31 -5.70 -13.67
C GLY A 299 1.08 -4.86 -12.66
N CYS A 300 2.26 -4.39 -13.05
CA CYS A 300 3.21 -3.73 -12.14
C CYS A 300 3.34 -2.22 -12.37
N SER A 301 2.43 -1.60 -13.12
CA SER A 301 2.51 -0.19 -13.46
C SER A 301 2.26 0.72 -12.25
N ALA A 302 3.15 1.70 -12.08
CA ALA A 302 3.02 2.84 -11.17
C ALA A 302 2.82 4.13 -12.01
N PRO A 303 2.27 5.24 -11.45
CA PRO A 303 1.99 5.48 -10.04
C PRO A 303 0.68 4.85 -9.55
N VAL A 304 0.68 4.40 -8.30
CA VAL A 304 -0.52 3.88 -7.62
C VAL A 304 -1.48 5.04 -7.33
N PRO A 305 -2.80 4.90 -7.61
CA PRO A 305 -3.79 5.90 -7.22
C PRO A 305 -3.76 6.16 -5.71
N SER A 306 -4.01 7.41 -5.30
CA SER A 306 -4.06 7.73 -3.87
C SER A 306 -5.27 7.08 -3.21
N THR A 307 -5.03 6.38 -2.10
CA THR A 307 -6.07 5.86 -1.20
C THR A 307 -6.18 6.70 0.08
N ALA A 308 -5.59 7.90 0.13
CA ALA A 308 -5.66 8.78 1.29
C ALA A 308 -7.09 9.23 1.66
N HIS A 309 -8.03 9.14 0.71
CA HIS A 309 -9.45 9.40 0.92
C HIS A 309 -10.21 8.22 1.57
N CYS A 310 -9.58 7.04 1.69
CA CYS A 310 -10.19 5.87 2.31
C CYS A 310 -10.10 5.96 3.83
N GLY A 311 -11.25 6.10 4.49
CA GLY A 311 -11.38 6.10 5.96
C GLY A 311 -11.35 4.69 6.59
N PHE A 312 -11.78 4.59 7.85
CA PHE A 312 -11.85 3.36 8.67
C PHE A 312 -13.22 3.22 9.34
#